data_AF-A0A6A7S9F8-F1
#
_entry.id   AF-A0A6A7S9F8-F1
#
_cell.length_a   1.000
_cell.length_b   1.000
_cell.length_c   1.000
_cell.angle_alpha   90.00
_cell.angle_beta   90.00
_cell.angle_gamma   90.00
#
_symmetry.space_group_name_H-M   'P 1'
#
loop_
_entity.id
_entity.type
_entity.pdbx_description
1 polymer ?
#
loop_
_entity_poly.entity_id
_entity_poly.type
_entity_poly.pdbx_seq_one_letter_code
_entity_poly.pdbx_strand_id
1 'polypeptide(L)'
;MLRIAREVLNDRGVALPVARPFHLHDHTTRLFDSGGDGPPLVLLHALSLDWRMWSRVIPLLTPRYRVIAYDLRGFGGLSLGGSIALELALRRPDLVTDLTVIAATAWPSPAFEERPRAAETAGMEA
;
A
#
# COMPACT_ATOMS: atom_id res chain seq x y z
N MET A 1 15.91 -9.47 -2.84
CA MET A 1 14.99 -9.60 -1.68
C MET A 1 13.70 -10.35 -2.02
N LEU A 2 13.00 -10.01 -3.12
CA LEU A 2 11.72 -10.64 -3.55
C LEU A 2 11.74 -12.18 -3.72
N ARG A 3 12.88 -12.76 -4.13
CA ARG A 3 13.05 -14.21 -4.34
C ARG A 3 13.03 -15.01 -3.03
N ILE A 4 13.78 -14.56 -2.03
CA ILE A 4 13.93 -15.24 -0.73
C ILE A 4 12.58 -15.32 -0.01
N ALA A 5 11.81 -14.24 0.01
CA ALA A 5 10.48 -14.25 0.61
C ALA A 5 9.51 -15.22 -0.09
N ARG A 6 9.64 -15.40 -1.41
CA ARG A 6 8.81 -16.35 -2.18
C ARG A 6 9.21 -17.80 -1.89
N GLU A 7 10.50 -18.09 -1.85
CA GLU A 7 11.03 -19.42 -1.47
C GLU A 7 10.55 -19.80 -0.06
N VAL A 8 10.74 -18.93 0.92
CA VAL A 8 10.34 -19.19 2.32
C VAL A 8 8.82 -19.43 2.46
N LEU A 9 7.98 -18.67 1.76
CA LEU A 9 6.52 -18.83 1.84
C LEU A 9 6.04 -20.12 1.15
N ASN A 10 6.65 -20.47 0.02
CA ASN A 10 6.37 -21.72 -0.68
C ASN A 10 6.78 -22.94 0.16
N ASP A 11 7.95 -22.91 0.80
CA ASP A 11 8.45 -23.99 1.66
C ASP A 11 7.53 -24.26 2.86
N ARG A 12 6.76 -23.25 3.29
CA ARG A 12 5.79 -23.35 4.38
C ARG A 12 4.39 -23.78 3.90
N GLY A 13 4.22 -24.13 2.63
CA GLY A 13 2.94 -24.54 2.05
C GLY A 13 1.89 -23.42 2.02
N VAL A 14 2.30 -22.16 2.13
CA VAL A 14 1.38 -21.03 2.09
C VAL A 14 1.08 -20.70 0.63
N ALA A 15 -0.09 -21.13 0.14
CA ALA A 15 -0.58 -20.73 -1.17
C ALA A 15 -0.78 -19.21 -1.20
N LEU A 16 0.03 -18.52 -2.00
CA LEU A 16 -0.08 -17.08 -2.16
C LEU A 16 -1.11 -16.74 -3.22
N PRO A 17 -1.94 -15.70 -2.98
CA PRO A 17 -2.73 -15.13 -4.05
C PRO A 17 -1.85 -14.68 -5.22
N VAL A 18 -2.39 -14.61 -6.43
CA VAL A 18 -1.61 -14.22 -7.61
C VAL A 18 -1.91 -12.77 -7.96
N ALA A 19 -0.93 -11.89 -7.73
CA ALA A 19 -0.96 -10.53 -8.25
C ALA A 19 -0.45 -10.47 -9.69
N ARG A 20 -1.15 -9.71 -10.53
CA ARG A 20 -0.85 -9.48 -11.95
C ARG A 20 -0.22 -8.10 -12.19
N PRO A 21 0.59 -7.92 -13.24
CA PRO A 21 0.98 -6.58 -13.68
C PRO A 21 -0.26 -5.71 -13.92
N PHE A 22 -0.19 -4.45 -13.48
CA PHE A 22 -1.25 -3.47 -13.67
C PHE A 22 -0.64 -2.11 -14.01
N HIS A 23 -1.12 -1.50 -15.09
CA HIS A 23 -0.63 -0.20 -15.55
C HIS A 23 -1.43 0.91 -14.87
N LEU A 24 -0.74 1.68 -14.03
CA LEU A 24 -1.20 2.97 -13.53
C LEU A 24 -0.75 4.06 -14.52
N HIS A 25 -1.24 5.29 -14.32
CA HIS A 25 -0.96 6.38 -15.26
C HIS A 25 0.55 6.72 -15.39
N ASP A 26 1.36 6.39 -14.38
CA ASP A 26 2.77 6.79 -14.24
C ASP A 26 3.75 5.62 -14.12
N HIS A 27 3.28 4.40 -13.83
CA HIS A 27 4.14 3.22 -13.69
C HIS A 27 3.34 1.92 -13.81
N THR A 28 4.07 0.81 -13.90
CA THR A 28 3.49 -0.54 -13.78
C THR A 28 3.73 -1.07 -12.37
N THR A 29 2.68 -1.59 -11.74
CA THR A 29 2.72 -2.22 -10.41
C THR A 29 2.22 -3.67 -10.46
N ARG A 30 2.30 -4.41 -9.35
CA ARG A 30 1.59 -5.68 -9.16
C ARG A 30 0.29 -5.42 -8.41
N LEU A 31 -0.80 -6.01 -8.86
CA LEU A 31 -2.12 -5.87 -8.27
C LEU A 31 -2.76 -7.25 -8.07
N PHE A 32 -3.14 -7.53 -6.84
CA PHE A 32 -4.08 -8.58 -6.48
C PHE A 32 -5.50 -7.99 -6.43
N ASP A 33 -6.46 -8.73 -6.98
CA ASP A 33 -7.88 -8.42 -6.96
C ASP A 33 -8.64 -9.71 -6.67
N SER A 34 -9.40 -9.75 -5.58
CA SER A 34 -10.20 -10.92 -5.23
C SER A 34 -11.39 -11.14 -6.16
N GLY A 35 -11.79 -10.13 -6.94
CA GLY A 35 -13.05 -10.13 -7.67
C GLY A 35 -14.28 -10.06 -6.76
N GLY A 36 -15.47 -10.22 -7.37
CA GLY A 36 -16.77 -10.15 -6.70
C GLY A 36 -17.39 -8.75 -6.69
N ASP A 37 -18.64 -8.66 -6.22
CA ASP A 37 -19.48 -7.44 -6.26
C ASP A 37 -19.59 -6.74 -4.90
N GLY A 38 -18.83 -7.17 -3.89
CA GLY A 38 -18.79 -6.52 -2.58
C GLY A 38 -18.15 -5.12 -2.65
N PRO A 39 -18.35 -4.27 -1.62
CA PRO A 39 -17.71 -2.95 -1.56
C PRO A 39 -16.18 -3.07 -1.70
N PRO A 40 -15.54 -2.19 -2.49
CA PRO A 40 -14.11 -2.28 -2.71
C PRO A 40 -13.33 -1.88 -1.45
N LEU A 41 -12.34 -2.68 -1.09
CA LEU A 41 -11.40 -2.40 0.00
C LEU A 41 -9.97 -2.48 -0.53
N VAL A 42 -9.27 -1.34 -0.51
CA VAL A 42 -7.88 -1.24 -0.98
C VAL A 42 -6.92 -1.37 0.20
N LEU A 43 -5.98 -2.31 0.10
CA LEU A 43 -4.95 -2.56 1.11
C LEU A 43 -3.60 -2.01 0.66
N LEU A 44 -3.00 -1.18 1.50
CA LEU A 44 -1.69 -0.55 1.26
C LEU A 44 -0.67 -1.19 2.20
N HIS A 45 0.43 -1.74 1.68
CA HIS A 45 1.45 -2.38 2.51
C HIS A 45 2.39 -1.37 3.19
N ALA A 46 3.06 -1.81 4.25
CA ALA A 46 4.05 -1.01 4.97
C ALA A 46 5.36 -0.80 4.16
N LEU A 47 6.24 0.06 4.67
CA LEU A 47 7.58 0.28 4.11
C LEU A 47 8.35 -1.04 3.98
N SER A 48 9.09 -1.20 2.87
CA SER A 48 9.93 -2.37 2.57
C SER A 48 9.19 -3.70 2.44
N LEU A 49 7.85 -3.69 2.42
CA LEU A 49 7.00 -4.83 2.13
C LEU A 49 6.39 -4.70 0.72
N ASP A 50 5.47 -5.61 0.41
CA ASP A 50 4.67 -5.62 -0.80
C ASP A 50 3.27 -6.18 -0.47
N TRP A 51 2.39 -6.27 -1.47
CA TRP A 51 1.00 -6.69 -1.30
C TRP A 51 0.84 -8.04 -0.53
N ARG A 52 1.86 -8.92 -0.54
CA ARG A 52 1.83 -10.25 0.13
C ARG A 52 1.76 -10.17 1.66
N MET A 53 2.06 -9.01 2.25
CA MET A 53 1.81 -8.74 3.68
C MET A 53 0.38 -9.14 4.10
N TRP A 54 -0.57 -8.97 3.17
CA TRP A 54 -1.98 -9.24 3.40
C TRP A 54 -2.42 -10.67 3.12
N SER A 55 -1.51 -11.58 2.72
CA SER A 55 -1.87 -12.95 2.30
C SER A 55 -2.74 -13.72 3.31
N ARG A 56 -2.53 -13.51 4.62
CA ARG A 56 -3.35 -14.12 5.69
C ARG A 56 -4.60 -13.33 6.06
N VAL A 57 -4.64 -12.05 5.71
CA VAL A 57 -5.75 -11.14 6.03
C VAL A 57 -6.81 -11.16 4.92
N ILE A 58 -6.39 -11.27 3.66
CA ILE A 58 -7.27 -11.30 2.48
C ILE A 58 -8.42 -12.31 2.65
N PRO A 59 -8.20 -13.59 3.02
CA PRO A 59 -9.30 -14.56 3.15
C PRO A 59 -10.34 -14.21 4.23
N LEU A 60 -9.98 -13.37 5.21
CA LEU A 60 -10.87 -12.93 6.28
C LEU A 60 -11.77 -11.75 5.84
N LEU A 61 -11.35 -11.01 4.81
CA LEU A 61 -12.04 -9.82 4.31
C LEU A 61 -12.91 -10.12 3.09
N THR A 62 -12.51 -11.08 2.25
CA THR A 62 -13.23 -11.46 1.02
C THR A 62 -14.68 -11.92 1.21
N PRO A 63 -15.15 -12.40 2.38
CA PRO A 63 -16.59 -12.67 2.58
C PRO A 63 -17.47 -11.42 2.54
N ARG A 64 -16.90 -10.22 2.74
CA ARG A 64 -17.65 -8.95 2.83
C ARG A 64 -17.24 -7.91 1.80
N TYR A 65 -15.98 -7.94 1.36
CA TYR A 65 -15.40 -6.92 0.50
C TYR A 65 -14.80 -7.53 -0.76
N ARG A 66 -14.80 -6.76 -1.85
CA ARG A 66 -13.86 -6.99 -2.96
C ARG A 66 -12.51 -6.41 -2.55
N VAL A 67 -11.54 -7.27 -2.27
CA VAL A 67 -10.24 -6.86 -1.75
C VAL A 67 -9.26 -6.62 -2.89
N ILE A 68 -8.67 -5.43 -2.91
CA ILE A 68 -7.64 -5.02 -3.86
C ILE A 68 -6.37 -4.72 -3.07
N ALA A 69 -5.24 -5.33 -3.44
CA ALA A 69 -3.95 -5.05 -2.82
C ALA A 69 -2.89 -4.86 -3.90
N TYR A 70 -2.08 -3.82 -3.84
CA TYR A 70 -1.07 -3.53 -4.87
C TYR A 70 0.25 -3.05 -4.28
N ASP A 71 1.32 -3.12 -5.09
CA ASP A 71 2.65 -2.67 -4.69
C ASP A 71 2.77 -1.15 -4.84
N LEU A 72 3.08 -0.46 -3.75
CA LEU A 72 3.29 0.99 -3.75
C LEU A 72 4.57 1.35 -4.53
N ARG A 73 4.49 2.45 -5.30
CA ARG A 73 5.64 3.04 -5.99
C ARG A 73 6.66 3.57 -4.98
N GLY A 74 7.95 3.43 -5.28
CA GLY A 74 9.02 4.13 -4.57
C GLY A 74 9.74 3.27 -3.53
N PHE A 75 10.56 2.32 -3.99
CA PHE A 75 11.74 1.89 -3.23
C PHE A 75 12.83 2.96 -3.41
N GLY A 76 12.71 4.06 -2.66
CA GLY A 76 13.63 5.19 -2.76
C GLY A 76 13.10 6.47 -2.10
N GLY A 77 12.41 6.34 -0.97
CA GLY A 77 11.76 7.46 -0.29
C GLY A 77 10.73 6.92 0.68
N LEU A 78 10.58 7.57 1.82
CA LEU A 78 9.63 7.16 2.86
C LEU A 78 8.24 7.03 2.25
N SER A 79 7.59 5.86 2.38
CA SER A 79 6.20 5.69 1.95
C SER A 79 5.30 6.57 2.82
N LEU A 80 4.88 7.73 2.27
CA LEU A 80 4.03 8.72 2.94
C LEU A 80 2.53 8.44 2.80
N GLY A 81 2.14 7.40 2.05
CA GLY A 81 0.73 7.15 1.71
C GLY A 81 -0.18 7.00 2.92
N GLY A 82 0.29 6.32 3.97
CA GLY A 82 -0.46 6.19 5.22
C GLY A 82 -0.66 7.50 5.96
N SER A 83 0.37 8.35 6.03
CA SER A 83 0.30 9.67 6.67
C SER A 83 -0.56 10.64 5.89
N ILE A 84 -0.49 10.62 4.56
CA ILE A 84 -1.34 11.43 3.68
C ILE A 84 -2.81 11.03 3.82
N ALA A 85 -3.11 9.73 3.83
CA ALA A 85 -4.47 9.24 4.04
C ALA A 85 -5.02 9.67 5.41
N LEU A 86 -4.19 9.62 6.46
CA LEU A 86 -4.53 10.12 7.79
C LEU A 86 -4.86 11.61 7.77
N GLU A 87 -3.96 12.42 7.19
CA GLU A 87 -4.09 13.87 7.14
C GLU A 87 -5.34 14.29 6.33
N LEU A 88 -5.60 13.60 5.22
CA LEU A 88 -6.79 13.83 4.41
C LEU A 88 -8.07 13.50 5.18
N ALA A 89 -8.13 12.36 5.86
CA ALA A 89 -9.31 11.97 6.64
C ALA A 89 -9.55 12.93 7.82
N LEU A 90 -8.49 13.42 8.47
CA LEU A 90 -8.59 14.38 9.56
C LEU A 90 -9.04 15.78 9.07
N ARG A 91 -8.52 16.25 7.93
CA ARG A 91 -8.83 17.59 7.39
C ARG A 91 -10.13 17.64 6.62
N ARG A 92 -10.53 16.54 5.98
CA ARG A 92 -11.69 16.43 5.08
C ARG A 92 -12.50 15.16 5.38
N PRO A 93 -13.07 15.03 6.58
CA PRO A 93 -13.88 13.86 6.95
C PRO A 93 -15.13 13.71 6.06
N ASP A 94 -15.58 14.78 5.41
CA ASP A 94 -16.66 14.75 4.42
C ASP A 94 -16.33 13.94 3.16
N LEU A 95 -15.03 13.71 2.89
CA LEU A 95 -14.55 12.97 1.72
C LEU A 95 -14.19 11.51 2.02
N VAL A 96 -14.17 11.12 3.30
CA VAL A 96 -13.69 9.80 3.73
C VAL A 96 -14.72 9.16 4.65
N THR A 97 -15.54 8.24 4.10
CA THR A 97 -16.57 7.53 4.86
C THR A 97 -15.97 6.65 5.95
N ASP A 98 -14.87 5.96 5.63
CA ASP A 98 -14.16 5.05 6.53
C ASP A 98 -12.67 5.02 6.17
N LEU A 99 -11.79 5.08 7.18
CA LEU A 99 -10.35 4.92 7.02
C LEU A 99 -9.83 3.83 7.96
N THR A 100 -9.29 2.75 7.40
CA THR A 100 -8.58 1.72 8.15
C THR A 100 -7.09 1.80 7.85
N VAL A 101 -6.30 2.14 8.87
CA VAL A 101 -4.86 2.34 8.75
C VAL A 101 -4.16 1.14 9.35
N ILE A 102 -3.36 0.43 8.55
CA ILE A 102 -2.62 -0.73 9.03
C ILE A 102 -1.15 -0.59 8.60
N ALA A 103 -0.25 -0.66 9.58
CA ALA A 103 1.20 -0.56 9.40
C ALA A 103 1.70 0.74 8.72
N ALA A 104 0.99 1.85 8.93
CA ALA A 104 1.49 3.19 8.62
C ALA A 104 2.36 3.72 9.78
N THR A 105 3.49 4.35 9.45
CA THR A 105 4.26 5.13 10.42
C THR A 105 3.63 6.52 10.51
N ALA A 106 2.92 6.81 11.60
CA ALA A 106 2.21 8.07 11.83
C ALA A 106 2.98 9.02 12.76
N TRP A 107 4.32 9.03 12.73
CA TRP A 107 5.09 9.96 13.55
C TRP A 107 5.30 11.28 12.82
N PRO A 108 4.91 12.44 13.39
CA PRO A 108 5.37 13.71 12.88
C PRO A 108 6.87 13.83 13.19
N SER A 109 7.68 14.01 12.16
CA SER A 109 9.10 14.35 12.26
C SER A 109 9.34 15.57 11.37
N PRO A 110 10.12 16.57 11.81
CA PRO A 110 10.48 17.71 10.97
C PRO A 110 11.08 17.30 9.62
N ALA A 111 11.79 16.16 9.58
CA ALA A 111 12.35 15.57 8.37
C ALA A 111 11.29 15.20 7.31
N PHE A 112 10.00 15.09 7.69
CA PHE A 112 8.88 14.84 6.78
C PHE A 112 8.27 16.11 6.20
N GLU A 113 8.42 17.26 6.85
CA GLU A 113 7.99 18.56 6.32
C GLU A 113 9.08 19.21 5.45
N GLU A 114 10.34 19.03 5.83
CA GLU A 114 11.48 19.62 5.13
C GLU A 114 11.73 18.97 3.76
N ARG A 115 11.46 17.67 3.61
CA ARG A 115 11.70 16.96 2.34
C ARG A 115 10.75 17.36 1.19
N PRO A 116 9.43 17.46 1.39
CA PRO A 116 8.52 18.03 0.38
C PRO A 116 8.90 19.46 0.04
N ARG A 117 9.21 20.28 1.07
CA ARG A 117 9.61 21.68 0.89
C ARG A 117 10.91 21.79 0.08
N ALA A 118 11.87 20.88 0.32
CA ALA A 118 13.10 20.78 -0.45
C ALA A 118 12.86 20.31 -1.90
N ALA A 119 11.95 19.35 -2.12
CA ALA A 119 11.57 18.92 -3.47
C ALA A 119 10.84 20.03 -4.26
N GLU A 120 10.03 20.85 -3.58
CA GLU A 120 9.34 22.00 -4.17
C GLU A 120 10.29 23.15 -4.53
N THR A 121 11.36 23.34 -3.75
CA THR A 121 12.31 24.46 -3.96
C THR A 121 13.53 24.10 -4.79
N ALA A 122 14.04 22.87 -4.69
CA ALA A 122 15.25 22.43 -5.39
C ALA A 122 14.94 21.55 -6.62
N GLY A 123 13.70 21.10 -6.79
CA GLY A 123 13.33 20.07 -7.77
C GLY A 123 13.75 18.68 -7.33
N MET A 124 13.18 17.65 -7.96
CA MET A 124 13.59 16.26 -7.77
C MET A 124 14.46 15.83 -8.96
N GLU A 125 15.71 15.44 -8.71
CA GLU A 125 16.47 14.72 -9.74
C GLU A 125 15.82 13.35 -10.00
N ALA A 126 15.64 13.02 -11.28
CA ALA A 126 14.89 11.87 -11.77
C ALA A 126 15.67 10.54 -11.68
#